data_AF-A0A532CXB1-F1
#
_entry.id   AF-A0A532CXB1-F1
#
_cell.length_a   1.000
_cell.length_b   1.000
_cell.length_c   1.000
_cell.angle_alpha   90.00
_cell.angle_beta   90.00
_cell.angle_gamma   90.00
#
_symmetry.space_group_name_H-M   'P 1'
#
loop_
_entity.id
_entity.type
_entity.pdbx_description
1 polymer ?
#
loop_
_entity_poly.entity_id
_entity_poly.type
_entity_poly.pdbx_seq_one_letter_code
_entity_poly.pdbx_strand_id
1 'polypeptide(L)'
;MAKKAPAARAQRATRNWIAYLCESLVTSGVMPTWEAATYLTENLFGEKPNPRLLCATNAYEVTSQFLQRLYHPLVEAASRDVTLPDGARLHVFTDISLTGKSAVLVVYVSGNHHPHQLLMLDAAKAWELVFTDSEEVNRWAEERYRRVKSALTAAIGKPVRQAVLAEVS
;
A
#
# COMPACT_ATOMS: atom_id res chain seq x y z
N MET A 1 10.54 19.19 47.11
CA MET A 1 9.36 18.64 46.39
C MET A 1 9.65 18.69 44.89
N ALA A 2 10.01 17.56 44.29
CA ALA A 2 10.37 17.49 42.86
C ALA A 2 9.09 17.39 42.01
N LYS A 3 8.86 18.37 41.14
CA LYS A 3 7.77 18.36 40.16
C LYS A 3 8.07 17.31 39.09
N LYS A 4 7.27 16.25 39.05
CA LYS A 4 7.32 15.20 38.03
C LYS A 4 6.73 15.76 36.74
N ALA A 5 7.55 15.92 35.70
CA ALA A 5 7.08 16.32 34.38
C ALA A 5 6.16 15.22 33.80
N PRO A 6 5.06 15.56 33.12
CA PRO A 6 4.24 14.56 32.44
C PRO A 6 5.02 14.04 31.23
N ALA A 7 5.20 12.72 31.18
CA ALA A 7 5.79 12.05 30.03
C ALA A 7 4.97 12.38 28.77
N ALA A 8 5.63 12.95 27.77
CA ALA A 8 5.05 13.25 26.47
C ALA A 8 4.55 11.94 25.82
N ARG A 9 3.26 11.66 25.94
CA ARG A 9 2.61 10.57 25.21
C ARG A 9 2.33 11.02 23.79
N ALA A 10 3.39 11.21 23.01
CA ALA A 10 3.31 11.37 21.56
C ALA A 10 3.41 9.99 20.88
N GLN A 11 2.57 9.03 21.28
CA GLN A 11 2.22 7.96 20.36
C GLN A 11 1.28 8.59 19.34
N ARG A 12 1.87 9.08 18.24
CA ARG A 12 1.13 9.47 17.03
C ARG A 12 0.25 8.27 16.69
N ALA A 13 -1.04 8.35 16.99
CA ALA A 13 -1.95 7.22 16.88
C ALA A 13 -1.82 6.64 15.47
N THR A 14 -1.28 5.43 15.37
CA THR A 14 -1.20 4.68 14.13
C THR A 14 -2.64 4.53 13.61
N ARG A 15 -2.88 4.80 12.33
CA ARG A 15 -4.23 4.68 11.75
C ARG A 15 -4.72 3.25 11.98
N ASN A 16 -6.01 3.08 12.29
CA ASN A 16 -6.63 1.76 12.26
C ASN A 16 -6.80 1.35 10.78
N TRP A 17 -5.80 0.64 10.26
CA TRP A 17 -5.74 0.27 8.85
C TRP A 17 -6.75 -0.80 8.49
N ILE A 18 -7.12 -1.69 9.42
CA ILE A 18 -8.18 -2.67 9.17
C ILE A 18 -9.51 -1.97 8.91
N ALA A 19 -9.86 -1.00 9.76
CA ALA A 19 -11.07 -0.20 9.56
C ALA A 19 -11.02 0.56 8.22
N TYR A 20 -9.87 1.16 7.89
CA TYR A 20 -9.69 1.89 6.63
C TYR A 20 -9.79 0.97 5.40
N LEU A 21 -9.18 -0.21 5.43
CA LEU A 21 -9.25 -1.21 4.37
C LEU A 21 -10.70 -1.66 4.18
N CYS A 22 -11.41 -1.95 5.27
CA CYS A 22 -12.81 -2.35 5.24
C CYS A 22 -13.67 -1.26 4.59
N GLU A 23 -13.55 -0.01 5.04
CA GLU A 23 -14.26 1.14 4.47
C GLU A 23 -13.91 1.36 2.99
N SER A 24 -12.65 1.19 2.59
CA SER A 24 -12.23 1.33 1.20
C SER A 24 -12.86 0.25 0.30
N LEU A 25 -12.97 -1.00 0.77
CA LEU A 25 -13.65 -2.07 0.03
C LEU A 25 -15.15 -1.78 -0.16
N VAL A 26 -15.79 -1.20 0.85
CA VAL A 26 -17.20 -0.82 0.80
C VAL A 26 -17.43 0.37 -0.14
N THR A 27 -16.63 1.42 0.01
CA THR A 27 -16.79 2.67 -0.76
C THR A 27 -16.41 2.53 -2.23
N SER A 28 -15.51 1.60 -2.56
CA SER A 28 -15.18 1.25 -3.95
C SER A 28 -16.24 0.37 -4.63
N GLY A 29 -17.28 -0.05 -3.90
CA GLY A 29 -18.35 -0.91 -4.43
C GLY A 29 -17.93 -2.35 -4.69
N VAL A 30 -16.75 -2.76 -4.20
CA VAL A 30 -16.24 -4.13 -4.39
C VAL A 30 -17.10 -5.14 -3.63
N MET A 31 -17.56 -4.79 -2.42
CA MET A 31 -18.39 -5.65 -1.57
C MET A 31 -19.11 -4.85 -0.47
N PRO A 32 -20.25 -5.31 0.07
CA PRO A 32 -20.95 -4.70 1.20
C PRO A 32 -20.17 -4.83 2.53
N THR A 33 -20.53 -4.04 3.54
CA THR A 33 -19.79 -3.93 4.82
C THR A 33 -19.55 -5.26 5.54
N TRP A 34 -20.56 -6.11 5.62
CA TRP A 34 -20.42 -7.41 6.30
C TRP A 34 -19.47 -8.34 5.54
N GLU A 35 -19.51 -8.31 4.21
CA GLU A 35 -18.63 -9.10 3.34
C GLU A 35 -17.19 -8.56 3.38
N ALA A 36 -16.99 -7.25 3.46
CA ALA A 36 -15.67 -6.63 3.64
C ALA A 36 -15.00 -7.07 4.95
N ALA A 37 -15.76 -7.04 6.05
CA ALA A 37 -15.25 -7.50 7.34
C ALA A 37 -14.87 -8.99 7.29
N THR A 38 -15.77 -9.85 6.78
CA THR A 38 -15.49 -11.28 6.63
C THR A 38 -14.29 -11.52 5.72
N TYR A 39 -14.23 -10.88 4.55
CA TYR A 39 -13.15 -11.03 3.59
C TYR A 39 -11.79 -10.70 4.20
N LEU A 40 -11.67 -9.57 4.91
CA LEU A 40 -10.43 -9.19 5.57
C LEU A 40 -10.09 -10.15 6.70
N THR A 41 -11.06 -10.53 7.53
CA THR A 41 -10.81 -11.47 8.62
C THR A 41 -10.30 -12.81 8.11
N GLU A 42 -10.91 -13.31 7.05
CA GLU A 42 -10.60 -14.60 6.45
C GLU A 42 -9.27 -14.64 5.70
N ASN A 43 -8.84 -13.52 5.11
CA ASN A 43 -7.62 -13.49 4.31
C ASN A 43 -6.40 -12.94 5.06
N LEU A 44 -6.60 -12.19 6.13
CA LEU A 44 -5.51 -11.59 6.92
C LEU A 44 -5.19 -12.34 8.20
N PHE A 45 -6.07 -13.21 8.70
CA PHE A 45 -5.83 -13.96 9.95
C PHE A 45 -6.05 -15.46 9.75
N GLY A 46 -5.37 -16.25 10.57
CA GLY A 46 -5.49 -17.72 10.58
C GLY A 46 -4.20 -18.43 10.16
N GLU A 47 -4.34 -19.48 9.37
CA GLU A 47 -3.22 -20.34 8.99
C GLU A 47 -2.28 -19.68 7.99
N LYS A 48 -0.98 -19.91 8.18
CA LYS A 48 0.09 -19.50 7.26
C LYS A 48 0.76 -20.77 6.71
N PRO A 49 0.78 -21.00 5.39
CA PRO A 49 0.31 -20.12 4.31
C PRO A 49 -1.23 -20.04 4.22
N ASN A 50 -1.77 -18.91 3.73
CA ASN A 50 -3.21 -18.72 3.54
C ASN A 50 -3.75 -19.76 2.53
N PRO A 51 -4.56 -20.74 2.99
CA PRO A 51 -5.04 -21.82 2.13
C PRO A 51 -6.03 -21.32 1.06
N ARG A 52 -6.73 -20.21 1.30
CA ARG A 52 -7.66 -19.60 0.33
C ARG A 52 -6.93 -19.02 -0.88
N LEU A 53 -5.69 -18.59 -0.71
CA LEU A 53 -4.85 -18.09 -1.81
C LEU A 53 -4.09 -19.24 -2.48
N LEU A 54 -3.56 -20.18 -1.68
CA LEU A 54 -2.69 -21.25 -2.18
C LEU A 54 -3.47 -22.35 -2.91
N CYS A 55 -4.67 -22.71 -2.44
CA CYS A 55 -5.45 -23.83 -2.96
C CYS A 55 -6.59 -23.39 -3.91
N ALA A 56 -6.68 -22.09 -4.24
CA ALA A 56 -7.71 -21.57 -5.14
C ALA A 56 -7.55 -22.13 -6.56
N THR A 57 -8.67 -22.53 -7.16
CA THR A 57 -8.71 -22.98 -8.57
C THR A 57 -8.26 -21.88 -9.53
N ASN A 58 -8.52 -20.61 -9.21
CA ASN A 58 -8.09 -19.42 -9.94
C ASN A 58 -7.04 -18.61 -9.15
N ALA A 59 -6.00 -19.28 -8.63
CA ALA A 59 -5.00 -18.70 -7.73
C ALA A 59 -4.38 -17.38 -8.22
N TYR A 60 -4.12 -17.23 -9.52
CA TYR A 60 -3.58 -15.98 -10.10
C TYR A 60 -4.51 -14.79 -9.86
N GLU A 61 -5.78 -14.95 -10.22
CA GLU A 61 -6.78 -13.89 -10.14
C GLU A 61 -7.07 -13.53 -8.68
N VAL A 62 -7.27 -14.52 -7.82
CA VAL A 62 -7.53 -14.30 -6.39
C VAL A 62 -6.34 -13.61 -5.74
N THR A 63 -5.11 -14.00 -6.08
CA THR A 63 -3.89 -13.35 -5.57
C THR A 63 -3.79 -11.91 -6.06
N SER A 64 -4.08 -11.64 -7.34
CA SER A 64 -4.10 -10.29 -7.90
C SER A 64 -5.13 -9.42 -7.18
N GLN A 65 -6.36 -9.89 -7.02
CA GLN A 65 -7.42 -9.17 -6.33
C GLN A 65 -7.07 -8.92 -4.86
N PHE A 66 -6.52 -9.91 -4.16
CA PHE A 66 -6.08 -9.76 -2.77
C PHE A 66 -5.02 -8.66 -2.61
N LEU A 67 -3.97 -8.69 -3.44
CA LEU A 67 -2.93 -7.66 -3.39
C LEU A 67 -3.50 -6.28 -3.78
N GLN A 68 -4.35 -6.19 -4.80
CA GLN A 68 -4.98 -4.92 -5.17
C GLN A 68 -5.83 -4.36 -4.02
N ARG A 69 -6.65 -5.20 -3.37
CA ARG A 69 -7.50 -4.83 -2.23
C ARG A 69 -6.71 -4.36 -1.01
N LEU A 70 -5.48 -4.83 -0.84
CA LEU A 70 -4.60 -4.37 0.24
C LEU A 70 -3.82 -3.11 -0.13
N TYR A 71 -3.23 -3.02 -1.32
CA TYR A 71 -2.31 -1.94 -1.65
C TYR A 71 -3.00 -0.68 -2.17
N HIS A 72 -4.12 -0.78 -2.91
CA HIS A 72 -4.83 0.40 -3.40
C HIS A 72 -5.22 1.36 -2.28
N PRO A 73 -5.86 0.92 -1.18
CA PRO A 73 -6.28 1.83 -0.11
C PRO A 73 -5.08 2.52 0.56
N LEU A 74 -3.94 1.85 0.68
CA LEU A 74 -2.71 2.44 1.25
C LEU A 74 -2.14 3.54 0.38
N VAL A 75 -2.12 3.31 -0.93
CA VAL A 75 -1.64 4.29 -1.93
C VAL A 75 -2.59 5.46 -2.05
N GLU A 76 -3.88 5.19 -2.03
CA GLU A 76 -4.96 6.18 -2.03
C GLU A 76 -4.86 7.08 -0.79
N ALA A 77 -4.71 6.50 0.41
CA ALA A 77 -4.45 7.25 1.63
C ALA A 77 -3.18 8.11 1.56
N ALA A 78 -2.10 7.59 0.98
CA ALA A 78 -0.86 8.35 0.79
C ALA A 78 -1.05 9.53 -0.18
N SER A 79 -1.86 9.35 -1.23
CA SER A 79 -2.16 10.40 -2.20
C SER A 79 -3.06 11.49 -1.64
N ARG A 80 -4.02 11.18 -0.76
CA ARG A 80 -4.88 12.17 -0.11
C ARG A 80 -4.12 13.08 0.85
N ASP A 81 -3.04 12.55 1.42
CA ASP A 81 -2.21 13.25 2.40
C ASP A 81 -1.13 14.15 1.78
N VAL A 82 -1.03 14.18 0.45
CA VAL A 82 -0.04 14.96 -0.30
C VAL A 82 -0.76 15.76 -1.37
N THR A 83 -0.51 17.07 -1.46
CA THR A 83 -1.08 17.90 -2.52
C THR A 83 -0.48 17.51 -3.87
N LEU A 84 -1.22 16.70 -4.64
CA LEU A 84 -0.82 16.30 -5.98
C LEU A 84 -0.96 17.47 -6.96
N PRO A 85 0.01 17.66 -7.87
CA PRO A 85 -0.16 18.56 -9.01
C PRO A 85 -1.33 18.12 -9.90
N ASP A 86 -1.95 19.08 -10.58
CA ASP A 86 -3.05 18.81 -11.51
C ASP A 86 -2.64 17.78 -12.57
N GLY A 87 -3.54 16.82 -12.81
CA GLY A 87 -3.31 15.73 -13.77
C GLY A 87 -2.36 14.63 -13.28
N ALA A 88 -1.71 14.77 -12.12
CA ALA A 88 -0.87 13.73 -11.56
C ALA A 88 -1.70 12.61 -10.91
N ARG A 89 -1.25 11.36 -11.08
CA ARG A 89 -1.95 10.17 -10.58
C ARG A 89 -0.96 9.15 -10.03
N LEU A 90 -1.45 8.27 -9.15
CA LEU A 90 -0.71 7.09 -8.72
C LEU A 90 -1.38 5.83 -9.30
N HIS A 91 -0.57 4.89 -9.77
CA HIS A 91 -1.01 3.59 -10.26
C HIS A 91 -0.36 2.47 -9.46
N VAL A 92 -1.14 1.43 -9.18
CA VAL A 92 -0.66 0.19 -8.56
C VAL A 92 -0.66 -0.91 -9.62
N PHE A 93 0.50 -1.50 -9.85
CA PHE A 93 0.68 -2.66 -10.73
C PHE A 93 1.09 -3.86 -9.91
N THR A 94 0.66 -5.04 -10.35
CA THR A 94 0.98 -6.31 -9.71
C THR A 94 1.46 -7.30 -10.76
N ASP A 95 2.66 -7.84 -10.57
CA ASP A 95 3.16 -9.00 -11.29
C ASP A 95 3.10 -10.22 -10.36
N ILE A 96 2.23 -11.18 -10.70
CA ILE A 96 1.84 -12.25 -9.79
C ILE A 96 2.71 -13.48 -10.01
N SER A 97 3.35 -13.92 -8.92
CA SER A 97 4.05 -15.20 -8.85
C SER A 97 3.29 -16.14 -7.91
N LEU A 98 2.93 -17.33 -8.40
CA LEU A 98 2.25 -18.38 -7.63
C LEU A 98 3.20 -19.29 -6.85
N THR A 99 4.50 -19.22 -7.13
CA THR A 99 5.53 -20.04 -6.48
C THR A 99 6.50 -19.21 -5.66
N GLY A 100 6.66 -17.92 -5.97
CA GLY A 100 7.59 -17.00 -5.35
C GLY A 100 6.94 -15.75 -4.76
N LYS A 101 7.66 -14.64 -4.81
CA LYS A 101 7.14 -13.33 -4.41
C LYS A 101 6.52 -12.65 -5.62
N SER A 102 5.28 -12.19 -5.48
CA SER A 102 4.68 -11.26 -6.43
C SER A 102 5.33 -9.89 -6.27
N ALA A 103 5.44 -9.12 -7.34
CA ALA A 103 5.91 -7.75 -7.29
C ALA A 103 4.73 -6.78 -7.30
N VAL A 104 4.68 -5.87 -6.33
CA VAL A 104 3.73 -4.75 -6.29
C VAL A 104 4.49 -3.48 -6.56
N LEU A 105 4.12 -2.78 -7.64
CA LEU A 105 4.75 -1.53 -8.06
C LEU A 105 3.78 -0.38 -7.86
N VAL A 106 4.24 0.70 -7.23
CA VAL A 106 3.49 1.96 -7.12
C VAL A 106 4.19 3.00 -7.97
N VAL A 107 3.52 3.51 -8.99
CA VAL A 107 4.08 4.45 -9.97
C VAL A 107 3.36 5.77 -9.87
N TYR A 108 4.14 6.84 -9.72
CA TYR A 108 3.69 8.22 -9.86
C TYR A 108 3.75 8.63 -11.33
N VAL A 109 2.59 8.96 -11.89
CA VAL A 109 2.43 9.47 -13.25
C VAL A 109 2.22 10.97 -13.15
N SER A 110 3.23 11.74 -13.54
CA SER A 110 3.14 13.19 -13.61
C SER A 110 2.37 13.59 -14.87
N GLY A 111 1.29 14.37 -14.71
CA GLY A 111 0.41 14.77 -15.82
C GLY A 111 1.08 15.64 -16.90
N ASN A 112 2.22 16.27 -16.59
CA ASN A 112 2.91 17.20 -17.49
C ASN A 112 4.29 16.64 -17.86
N HIS A 113 4.49 16.08 -19.07
CA HIS A 113 5.78 15.79 -19.77
C HIS A 113 7.00 15.35 -18.93
N HIS A 114 6.79 14.91 -17.70
CA HIS A 114 7.81 14.56 -16.74
C HIS A 114 7.86 13.04 -16.68
N PRO A 115 9.06 12.48 -16.50
CA PRO A 115 9.21 11.04 -16.39
C PRO A 115 8.37 10.52 -15.22
N HIS A 116 7.64 9.44 -15.48
CA HIS A 116 6.94 8.71 -14.44
C HIS A 116 7.97 8.12 -13.46
N GLN A 117 7.64 8.07 -12.18
CA GLN A 117 8.58 7.64 -11.14
C GLN A 117 8.04 6.43 -10.40
N LEU A 118 8.85 5.39 -10.27
CA LEU A 118 8.59 4.28 -9.38
C LEU A 118 8.76 4.74 -7.93
N LEU A 119 7.68 4.76 -7.16
CA LEU A 119 7.68 5.17 -5.75
C LEU A 119 7.98 4.01 -4.81
N MET A 120 7.49 2.82 -5.13
CA MET A 120 7.67 1.62 -4.33
C MET A 120 7.68 0.38 -5.22
N LEU A 121 8.62 -0.53 -4.94
CA LEU A 121 8.60 -1.91 -5.39
C LEU A 121 8.57 -2.78 -4.13
N ASP A 122 7.49 -3.53 -3.93
CA ASP A 122 7.37 -4.46 -2.82
C ASP A 122 7.28 -5.90 -3.33
N ALA A 123 8.09 -6.78 -2.74
CA ALA A 123 8.09 -8.20 -3.05
C ALA A 123 7.20 -8.93 -2.04
N ALA A 124 5.95 -9.16 -2.43
CA ALA A 124 4.90 -9.71 -1.58
C ALA A 124 4.67 -11.19 -1.88
N LYS A 125 4.92 -12.05 -0.89
CA LYS A 125 4.48 -13.45 -0.94
C LYS A 125 3.04 -13.51 -0.41
N ALA A 126 2.06 -13.45 -1.31
CA ALA A 126 0.68 -13.15 -0.97
C ALA A 126 0.07 -14.10 0.06
N TRP A 127 0.29 -15.41 -0.08
CA TRP A 127 -0.17 -16.41 0.88
C TRP A 127 0.58 -16.38 2.22
N GLU A 128 1.62 -15.58 2.37
CA GLU A 128 2.29 -15.35 3.65
C GLU A 128 1.85 -14.06 4.36
N LEU A 129 1.00 -13.24 3.72
CA LEU A 129 0.39 -12.04 4.29
C LEU A 129 -0.79 -12.41 5.23
N VAL A 130 -0.47 -13.25 6.20
CA VAL A 130 -1.33 -13.64 7.31
C VAL A 130 -0.66 -13.15 8.59
N PHE A 131 -1.45 -12.51 9.44
CA PHE A 131 -1.03 -11.77 10.60
C PHE A 131 -1.58 -12.43 11.87
N THR A 132 -0.83 -12.29 12.96
CA THR A 132 -1.22 -12.88 14.26
C THR A 132 -2.35 -12.08 14.90
N ASP A 133 -2.30 -10.75 14.74
CA ASP A 133 -3.26 -9.83 15.33
C ASP A 133 -3.41 -8.55 14.49
N SER A 134 -4.35 -7.70 14.90
CA SER A 134 -4.63 -6.43 14.24
C SER A 134 -3.48 -5.42 14.28
N GLU A 135 -2.62 -5.49 15.30
CA GLU A 135 -1.48 -4.58 15.43
C GLU A 135 -0.40 -4.89 14.40
N GLU A 136 -0.19 -6.16 14.06
CA GLU A 136 0.70 -6.56 12.97
C GLU A 136 0.20 -6.08 11.61
N VAL A 137 -1.11 -6.19 11.34
CA VAL A 137 -1.73 -5.65 10.11
C VAL A 137 -1.52 -4.14 10.06
N ASN A 138 -1.83 -3.43 11.14
CA ASN A 138 -1.69 -1.98 11.21
C ASN A 138 -0.25 -1.55 10.99
N ARG A 139 0.72 -2.26 11.57
CA ARG A 139 2.16 -1.98 11.38
C ARG A 139 2.60 -2.21 9.94
N TRP A 140 2.18 -3.33 9.34
CA TRP A 140 2.50 -3.69 7.96
C TRP A 140 1.94 -2.67 6.94
N ALA A 141 0.70 -2.24 7.16
CA ALA A 141 0.00 -1.26 6.33
C ALA A 141 0.62 0.13 6.48
N GLU A 142 0.86 0.57 7.72
CA GLU A 142 1.45 1.86 8.03
C GLU A 142 2.85 2.02 7.42
N GLU A 143 3.68 0.96 7.46
CA GLU A 143 5.00 0.97 6.85
C GLU A 143 4.94 1.28 5.35
N ARG A 144 4.06 0.58 4.61
CA ARG A 144 3.88 0.77 3.16
C ARG A 144 3.32 2.14 2.83
N TYR A 145 2.28 2.56 3.56
CA TYR A 145 1.72 3.90 3.43
C TYR A 145 2.81 4.98 3.63
N ARG A 146 3.64 4.88 4.67
CA ARG A 146 4.72 5.84 4.94
C ARG A 146 5.78 5.82 3.84
N ARG A 147 6.16 4.64 3.33
CA ARG A 147 7.09 4.51 2.20
C ARG A 147 6.57 5.25 0.97
N VAL A 148 5.32 4.98 0.58
CA VAL A 148 4.68 5.65 -0.57
C VAL A 148 4.57 7.15 -0.34
N LYS A 149 4.08 7.59 0.81
CA LYS A 149 3.93 9.03 1.13
C LYS A 149 5.26 9.78 1.09
N SER A 150 6.31 9.19 1.66
CA SER A 150 7.65 9.77 1.67
C SER A 150 8.22 9.88 0.26
N ALA A 151 8.14 8.79 -0.52
CA ALA A 151 8.60 8.77 -1.91
C ALA A 151 7.81 9.76 -2.79
N LEU A 152 6.49 9.84 -2.61
CA LEU A 152 5.63 10.76 -3.33
C LEU A 152 5.97 12.22 -3.03
N THR A 153 6.16 12.56 -1.75
CA THR A 153 6.58 13.91 -1.33
C THR A 153 7.92 14.28 -1.97
N ALA A 154 8.86 13.35 -1.99
CA ALA A 154 10.16 13.55 -2.62
C ALA A 154 10.08 13.66 -4.15
N ALA A 155 9.16 12.94 -4.80
CA ALA A 155 8.96 12.97 -6.25
C ALA A 155 8.38 14.31 -6.72
N ILE A 156 7.47 14.90 -5.94
CA ILE A 156 6.85 16.21 -6.25
C ILE A 156 7.85 17.35 -6.03
N GLY A 157 8.71 17.27 -5.02
CA GLY A 157 9.67 18.32 -4.69
C GLY A 157 10.93 18.38 -5.56
N LYS A 158 11.13 17.43 -6.49
CA LYS A 158 12.32 17.40 -7.36
C LYS A 158 12.06 18.12 -8.68
N PRO A 159 12.73 19.26 -8.97
CA PRO A 159 12.86 19.71 -10.35
C PRO A 159 13.69 18.67 -11.13
N VAL A 160 13.21 18.29 -12.31
CA VAL A 160 13.90 17.34 -13.19
C VAL A 160 15.28 17.88 -13.52
N ARG A 161 16.34 17.21 -13.05
CA ARG A 161 17.66 17.39 -13.67
C ARG A 161 17.56 16.78 -15.06
N GLN A 162 17.44 17.63 -16.08
CA GLN A 162 17.72 17.22 -17.45
C GLN A 162 19.16 16.71 -17.44
N ALA A 163 19.33 15.39 -17.59
CA ALA A 163 20.60 14.85 -18.05
C ALA A 163 20.77 15.36 -19.48
N VAL A 164 21.40 16.52 -19.64
CA VAL A 164 22.00 16.92 -20.89
C VAL A 164 23.07 15.87 -21.16
N LEU A 165 22.71 14.84 -21.93
CA LEU A 165 23.66 13.98 -22.60
C LEU A 165 24.47 14.93 -23.49
N ALA A 166 25.63 15.33 -23.01
CA ALA A 166 26.66 15.91 -23.85
C ALA A 166 27.05 14.82 -24.84
N GLU A 167 26.50 14.89 -26.05
CA GLU A 167 27.10 14.26 -27.22
C GLU A 167 28.52 14.84 -27.34
N VAL A 168 29.51 14.00 -27.07
CA VAL A 168 30.91 14.31 -27.36
C VAL A 168 31.16 13.78 -28.77
N SER A 169 31.18 14.72 -29.73
CA SER A 169 31.73 14.54 -31.08
C SER A 169 33.24 14.37 -31.07
#